data_AF-A0A7S1M0S9-F1
#
_entry.id   AF-A0A7S1M0S9-F1
#
_cell.length_a   1.000
_cell.length_b   1.000
_cell.length_c   1.000
_cell.angle_alpha   90.00
_cell.angle_beta   90.00
_cell.angle_gamma   90.00
#
_symmetry.space_group_name_H-M   'P 1'
#
loop_
_entity.id
_entity.type
_entity.pdbx_description
1 polymer ?
#
loop_
_entity_poly.entity_id
_entity_poly.type
_entity_poly.pdbx_seq_one_letter_code
_entity_poly.pdbx_strand_id
1 'polypeptide(L)'
;AAHEPAMELAVLAWRLLATIWGVLLMWLLVCDPRARTPRGTKDEETVFHCRHGCVCVAAPRTKHCRQCDKCVEGFDHHCLWLNTCVGSHNYRPWLAFVASLFLWAVVGGCISWSALVSALFVPSHVLAVGHRPAVFATAVGNTVAAGWLLALLVLHAFLAYHGLTTREWIKSTGQRASSDDAETPQPSEPATNTLGERPRSPRESSKRKPCRRHFERSMSLPLPSLHSEDGLEALYEPQRSRSFT
;
A
#
# COMPACT_ATOMS: atom_id res chain seq x y z
N ALA A 1 40.37 28.18 14.61
CA ALA A 1 41.06 27.24 13.71
C ALA A 1 40.59 25.78 13.87
N ALA A 2 40.33 25.27 15.08
CA ALA A 2 39.95 23.86 15.28
C ALA A 2 38.48 23.48 14.99
N HIS A 3 37.58 24.45 14.76
CA HIS A 3 36.14 24.20 14.54
C HIS A 3 35.77 23.86 13.08
N GLU A 4 36.56 24.31 12.09
CA GLU A 4 36.29 24.04 10.68
C GLU A 4 36.35 22.54 10.29
N PRO A 5 37.36 21.75 10.71
CA PRO A 5 37.40 20.33 10.32
C PRO A 5 36.27 19.50 10.95
N ALA A 6 35.78 19.89 12.14
CA ALA A 6 34.69 19.19 12.81
C ALA A 6 33.34 19.40 12.10
N MET A 7 33.09 20.61 11.60
CA MET A 7 31.86 20.94 10.86
C MET A 7 31.83 20.24 9.50
N GLU A 8 32.94 20.28 8.76
CA GLU A 8 33.06 19.59 7.47
C GLU A 8 32.87 18.07 7.63
N LEU A 9 33.48 17.48 8.66
CA LEU A 9 33.29 16.07 8.98
C LEU A 9 31.83 15.74 9.32
N ALA A 10 31.15 16.59 10.10
CA ALA A 10 29.74 16.40 10.44
C ALA A 10 28.82 16.49 9.21
N VAL A 11 29.07 17.42 8.30
CA VAL A 11 28.31 17.56 7.05
C VAL A 11 28.54 16.35 6.14
N LEU A 12 29.78 15.89 6.00
CA LEU A 12 30.10 14.69 5.23
C LEU A 12 29.46 13.44 5.85
N ALA A 13 29.54 13.27 7.17
CA ALA A 13 28.90 12.17 7.87
C ALA A 13 27.38 12.17 7.66
N TRP A 14 26.72 13.33 7.79
CA TRP A 14 25.28 13.45 7.52
C TRP A 14 24.92 13.10 6.08
N ARG A 15 25.70 13.56 5.10
CA ARG A 15 25.49 13.21 3.68
C ARG A 15 25.65 11.70 3.44
N LEU A 16 26.66 11.08 4.04
CA LEU A 16 26.87 9.62 3.95
C LEU A 16 25.73 8.85 4.63
N LEU A 17 25.28 9.28 5.79
CA LEU A 17 24.13 8.68 6.46
C LEU A 17 22.86 8.82 5.62
N ALA A 18 22.66 9.95 4.95
CA ALA A 18 21.53 10.17 4.05
C ALA A 18 21.56 9.25 2.83
N THR A 19 22.73 9.08 2.21
CA THR A 19 22.87 8.17 1.07
C THR A 19 22.70 6.71 1.50
N ILE A 20 23.31 6.30 2.62
CA ILE A 20 23.15 4.96 3.18
C ILE A 20 21.68 4.69 3.52
N TRP A 21 21.02 5.63 4.21
CA TRP A 21 19.60 5.52 4.55
C TRP A 21 18.74 5.41 3.30
N GLY A 22 18.97 6.23 2.27
CA GLY A 22 18.24 6.17 1.00
C GLY A 22 18.42 4.84 0.25
N VAL A 23 19.66 4.31 0.21
CA VAL A 23 19.95 3.01 -0.40
C VAL A 23 19.30 1.88 0.41
N LEU A 24 19.37 1.92 1.73
CA LEU A 24 18.73 0.94 2.61
C LEU A 24 17.20 0.98 2.47
N LEU A 25 16.63 2.18 2.36
CA LEU A 25 15.19 2.39 2.14
C LEU A 25 14.72 1.77 0.82
N MET A 26 15.47 2.00 -0.26
CA MET A 26 15.20 1.37 -1.55
C MET A 26 15.36 -0.16 -1.47
N TRP A 27 16.39 -0.64 -0.78
CA TRP A 27 16.57 -2.06 -0.55
C TRP A 27 15.42 -2.67 0.23
N LEU A 28 14.92 -2.03 1.29
CA LEU A 28 13.76 -2.51 2.07
C LEU A 28 12.46 -2.55 1.26
N LEU A 29 12.28 -1.62 0.32
CA LEU A 29 11.12 -1.59 -0.58
C LEU A 29 11.18 -2.63 -1.69
N VAL A 30 12.40 -2.94 -2.18
CA VAL A 30 12.62 -3.86 -3.31
C VAL A 30 12.84 -5.30 -2.84
N CYS A 31 13.59 -5.49 -1.76
CA CYS A 31 13.84 -6.78 -1.15
C CYS A 31 12.75 -7.05 -0.11
N ASP A 32 11.67 -7.69 -0.56
CA ASP A 32 10.75 -8.37 0.35
C ASP A 32 11.30 -9.78 0.65
N PRO A 33 11.93 -10.03 1.82
CA PRO A 33 12.42 -11.37 2.17
C PRO A 33 11.29 -12.40 2.30
N ARG A 34 10.03 -11.97 2.51
CA ARG A 34 8.86 -12.86 2.55
C ARG A 34 8.32 -13.19 1.17
N ALA A 35 8.79 -12.58 0.08
CA ALA A 35 8.46 -13.02 -1.28
C ALA A 35 8.86 -14.48 -1.52
N ARG A 36 9.87 -14.96 -0.78
CA ARG A 36 10.47 -16.28 -0.99
C ARG A 36 9.92 -17.38 -0.09
N THR A 37 9.14 -17.06 0.94
CA THR A 37 8.56 -18.09 1.81
C THR A 37 7.17 -18.46 1.30
N PRO A 38 6.98 -19.64 0.69
CA PRO A 38 5.64 -20.13 0.40
C PRO A 38 4.96 -20.29 1.76
N ARG A 39 3.79 -19.67 1.93
CA ARG A 39 2.95 -19.95 3.09
C ARG A 39 2.41 -21.36 2.87
N GLY A 40 3.14 -22.35 3.38
CA GLY A 40 2.74 -23.74 3.38
C GLY A 40 1.64 -23.94 4.40
N THR A 41 0.39 -23.64 4.03
CA THR A 41 -0.75 -24.28 4.65
C THR A 41 -1.27 -25.31 3.66
N LYS A 42 -1.44 -26.54 4.13
CA LYS A 42 -1.99 -27.68 3.37
C LYS A 42 -3.51 -27.50 3.23
N ASP A 43 -3.95 -26.33 2.83
CA ASP A 43 -5.36 -26.06 2.60
C ASP A 43 -5.64 -26.35 1.14
N GLU A 44 -6.69 -27.12 0.85
CA GLU A 44 -7.21 -27.33 -0.49
C GLU A 44 -7.17 -26.01 -1.26
N GLU A 45 -6.39 -25.95 -2.34
CA GLU A 45 -6.14 -24.73 -3.10
C GLU A 45 -7.41 -24.34 -3.87
N THR A 46 -8.38 -23.78 -3.14
CA THR A 46 -9.64 -23.34 -3.71
C THR A 46 -9.37 -22.16 -4.64
N VAL A 47 -9.91 -22.21 -5.85
CA VAL A 47 -9.67 -21.21 -6.87
C VAL A 47 -10.68 -20.06 -6.73
N PHE A 48 -10.18 -18.86 -6.43
CA PHE A 48 -10.96 -17.62 -6.43
C PHE A 48 -11.01 -17.00 -7.81
N HIS A 49 -12.24 -16.75 -8.29
CA HIS A 49 -12.49 -16.02 -9.53
C HIS A 49 -12.90 -14.58 -9.22
N CYS A 50 -12.12 -13.62 -9.72
CA CYS A 50 -12.45 -12.21 -9.57
C CYS A 50 -13.40 -11.74 -10.69
N ARG A 51 -14.21 -10.71 -10.43
CA ARG A 51 -15.16 -10.12 -11.41
C ARG A 51 -14.48 -9.64 -12.71
N HIS A 52 -13.19 -9.31 -12.67
CA HIS A 52 -12.42 -8.86 -13.82
C HIS A 52 -11.80 -10.03 -14.62
N GLY A 53 -12.22 -11.28 -14.36
CA GLY A 53 -11.75 -12.46 -15.09
C GLY A 53 -10.40 -12.98 -14.63
N CYS A 54 -9.90 -12.56 -13.45
CA CYS A 54 -8.68 -13.13 -12.89
C CYS A 54 -8.95 -14.46 -12.18
N VAL A 55 -8.06 -15.42 -12.38
CA VAL A 55 -8.02 -16.69 -11.63
C VAL A 55 -6.92 -16.59 -10.58
N CYS A 56 -7.27 -16.76 -9.30
CA CYS A 56 -6.36 -16.59 -8.16
C CYS A 56 -6.54 -17.73 -7.17
N VAL A 57 -5.54 -17.98 -6.32
CA VAL A 57 -5.73 -18.79 -5.12
C VAL A 57 -6.65 -18.03 -4.16
N ALA A 58 -7.63 -18.71 -3.59
CA ALA A 58 -8.50 -18.14 -2.58
C ALA A 58 -7.68 -17.86 -1.32
N ALA A 59 -7.37 -16.58 -1.11
CA ALA A 59 -6.77 -16.11 0.11
C ALA A 59 -7.69 -15.07 0.76
N PRO A 60 -7.74 -15.01 2.11
CA PRO A 60 -8.57 -14.05 2.84
C PRO A 60 -8.38 -12.62 2.34
N ARG A 61 -9.48 -11.89 2.20
CA ARG A 61 -9.49 -10.47 1.80
C ARG A 61 -8.80 -10.17 0.45
N THR A 62 -8.72 -11.13 -0.46
CA THR A 62 -8.17 -10.90 -1.82
C THR A 62 -9.07 -9.96 -2.64
N LYS A 63 -8.48 -8.95 -3.28
CA LYS A 63 -9.20 -7.98 -4.13
C LYS A 63 -8.37 -7.62 -5.37
N HIS A 64 -9.06 -7.30 -6.47
CA HIS A 64 -8.45 -6.81 -7.69
C HIS A 64 -8.22 -5.29 -7.60
N CYS A 65 -6.98 -4.86 -7.83
CA CYS A 65 -6.63 -3.45 -7.98
C CYS A 65 -6.62 -3.10 -9.47
N ARG A 66 -7.51 -2.19 -9.87
CA ARG A 66 -7.63 -1.73 -11.27
C ARG A 66 -6.40 -0.96 -11.74
N GLN A 67 -5.76 -0.19 -10.86
CA GLN A 67 -4.57 0.61 -11.20
C GLN A 67 -3.36 -0.29 -11.52
N CYS A 68 -3.22 -1.42 -10.80
CA CYS A 68 -2.14 -2.38 -11.05
C CYS A 68 -2.54 -3.57 -11.94
N ASP A 69 -3.80 -3.63 -12.39
CA ASP A 69 -4.42 -4.76 -13.11
C ASP A 69 -4.08 -6.15 -12.51
N LYS A 70 -4.10 -6.27 -11.17
CA LYS A 70 -3.75 -7.51 -10.48
C LYS A 70 -4.56 -7.75 -9.21
N CYS A 71 -4.78 -9.01 -8.87
CA CYS A 71 -5.34 -9.40 -7.58
C CYS A 71 -4.26 -9.42 -6.50
N VAL A 72 -4.58 -8.81 -5.36
CA VAL A 72 -3.68 -8.66 -4.22
C VAL A 72 -4.34 -9.30 -3.01
N GLU A 73 -3.61 -10.21 -2.38
CA GLU A 73 -3.99 -10.89 -1.14
C GLU A 73 -3.93 -9.93 0.05
N GLY A 74 -4.92 -10.00 0.95
CA GLY A 74 -5.01 -9.10 2.09
C GLY A 74 -4.89 -7.62 1.71
N PHE A 75 -5.56 -7.23 0.62
CA PHE A 75 -5.44 -5.91 0.02
C PHE A 75 -5.85 -4.82 1.02
N ASP A 76 -4.94 -3.87 1.28
CA ASP A 76 -5.21 -2.70 2.10
C ASP A 76 -5.55 -1.49 1.21
N HIS A 77 -4.58 -1.03 0.44
CA HIS A 77 -4.73 0.10 -0.48
C HIS A 77 -3.74 0.04 -1.65
N HIS A 78 -3.98 0.85 -2.68
CA HIS A 78 -2.96 1.16 -3.69
C HIS A 78 -2.25 2.44 -3.27
N CYS A 79 -0.95 2.34 -3.00
CA CYS A 79 -0.14 3.47 -2.58
C CYS A 79 0.36 4.20 -3.81
N LEU A 80 -0.13 5.43 -4.03
CA LEU A 80 0.27 6.26 -5.17
C LEU A 80 1.77 6.64 -5.09
N TRP A 81 2.30 6.83 -3.88
CA TRP A 81 3.69 7.22 -3.63
C TRP A 81 4.68 6.13 -4.03
N LEU A 82 4.33 4.87 -3.79
CA LEU A 82 5.16 3.71 -4.15
C LEU A 82 4.78 3.13 -5.50
N ASN A 83 3.73 3.65 -6.13
CA ASN A 83 3.11 3.11 -7.35
C ASN A 83 2.90 1.59 -7.28
N THR A 84 2.50 1.09 -6.10
CA THR A 84 2.33 -0.34 -5.84
C THR A 84 1.19 -0.59 -4.87
N CYS A 85 0.65 -1.80 -4.89
CA CYS A 85 -0.36 -2.20 -3.92
C CYS A 85 0.27 -2.61 -2.61
N VAL A 86 -0.30 -2.15 -1.49
CA VAL A 86 0.02 -2.61 -0.15
C VAL A 86 -1.01 -3.66 0.25
N GLY A 87 -0.53 -4.83 0.64
CA GLY A 87 -1.35 -5.97 1.09
C GLY A 87 -0.61 -6.80 2.13
N SER A 88 -1.13 -7.98 2.46
CA SER A 88 -0.64 -8.81 3.58
C SER A 88 0.86 -9.12 3.52
N HIS A 89 1.42 -9.14 2.32
CA HIS A 89 2.78 -9.53 2.03
C HIS A 89 3.80 -8.42 2.34
N ASN A 90 3.55 -7.21 1.83
CA ASN A 90 4.43 -6.06 1.97
C ASN A 90 3.96 -5.05 3.03
N TYR A 91 2.90 -5.33 3.80
CA TYR A 91 2.40 -4.42 4.85
C TYR A 91 3.46 -4.09 5.90
N ARG A 92 4.24 -5.09 6.35
CA ARG A 92 5.29 -4.86 7.38
C ARG A 92 6.45 -4.02 6.85
N PRO A 93 7.07 -4.34 5.68
CA PRO A 93 8.06 -3.46 5.06
C PRO A 93 7.52 -2.04 4.79
N TRP A 94 6.27 -1.93 4.33
CA TRP A 94 5.63 -0.64 4.10
C TRP A 94 5.52 0.20 5.39
N LEU A 95 5.10 -0.42 6.50
CA LEU A 95 4.99 0.29 7.78
C LEU A 95 6.37 0.70 8.32
N ALA A 96 7.38 -0.18 8.19
CA ALA A 96 8.76 0.14 8.56
C ALA A 96 9.33 1.29 7.72
N PHE A 97 8.98 1.34 6.42
CA PHE A 97 9.33 2.43 5.51
C PHE A 97 8.71 3.76 5.95
N VAL A 98 7.42 3.79 6.30
CA VAL A 98 6.78 5.02 6.80
C VAL A 98 7.40 5.46 8.13
N ALA A 99 7.71 4.51 9.02
CA ALA A 99 8.35 4.80 10.31
C ALA A 99 9.77 5.35 10.15
N SER A 100 10.56 4.80 9.22
CA SER A 100 11.91 5.30 8.96
C SER A 100 11.90 6.70 8.33
N LEU A 101 10.94 6.99 7.44
CA LEU A 101 10.70 8.33 6.90
C LEU A 101 10.34 9.33 8.00
N PHE A 102 9.50 8.93 8.94
CA PHE A 102 9.13 9.78 10.08
C PHE A 102 10.35 10.13 10.93
N LEU A 103 11.16 9.13 11.30
CA LEU A 103 12.40 9.37 12.06
C LEU A 103 13.36 10.28 11.30
N TRP A 104 13.51 10.08 9.99
CA TRP A 104 14.36 10.92 9.15
C TRP A 104 13.88 12.38 9.14
N ALA A 105 12.58 12.61 8.98
CA ALA A 105 11.98 13.94 9.02
C ALA A 105 12.14 14.61 10.40
N VAL A 106 12.03 13.86 11.49
CA VAL A 106 12.26 14.36 12.86
C VAL A 106 13.72 14.79 13.04
N VAL A 107 14.67 13.93 12.69
CA VAL A 107 16.11 14.27 12.84
C VAL A 107 16.48 15.47 11.95
N GLY A 108 16.07 15.46 10.68
CA GLY A 108 16.29 16.58 9.77
C GLY A 108 15.63 17.87 10.24
N GLY A 109 14.43 17.77 10.83
CA GLY A 109 13.73 18.87 11.48
C GLY A 109 14.52 19.43 12.66
N CYS A 110 14.95 18.60 13.60
CA CYS A 110 15.76 19.02 14.76
C CYS A 110 17.04 19.74 14.34
N ILE A 111 17.74 19.23 13.33
CA ILE A 111 18.94 19.87 12.78
C ILE A 111 18.60 21.23 12.16
N SER A 112 17.55 21.29 11.33
CA SER A 112 17.12 22.51 10.65
C SER A 112 16.68 23.61 11.63
N TRP A 113 15.92 23.23 12.67
CA TRP A 113 15.50 24.15 13.74
C TRP A 113 16.68 24.64 14.57
N SER A 114 17.62 23.76 14.93
CA SER A 114 18.84 24.14 15.65
C SER A 114 19.71 25.10 14.83
N ALA A 115 19.83 24.87 13.53
CA ALA A 115 20.54 25.77 12.61
C ALA A 115 19.83 27.13 12.45
N LEU A 116 18.50 27.13 12.38
CA LEU A 116 17.71 28.36 12.33
C LEU A 116 17.90 29.20 13.60
N VAL A 117 17.79 28.57 14.78
CA VAL A 117 18.00 29.24 16.07
C VAL A 117 19.41 29.81 16.14
N SER A 118 20.43 29.03 15.76
CA SER A 118 21.82 29.51 15.73
C SER A 118 21.99 30.71 14.80
N ALA A 119 21.33 30.72 13.63
CA ALA A 119 21.38 31.82 12.68
C ALA A 119 20.76 33.12 13.24
N LEU A 120 19.85 33.07 14.22
CA LEU A 120 19.32 34.27 14.89
C LEU A 120 20.39 35.02 15.68
N PHE A 121 21.41 34.32 16.18
CA PHE A 121 22.51 34.89 16.97
C PHE A 121 23.76 35.22 16.15
N VAL A 122 23.78 34.87 14.85
CA VAL A 122 24.89 35.20 13.94
C VAL A 122 24.59 36.51 13.20
N PRO A 123 25.53 37.48 13.20
CA PRO A 123 25.38 38.72 12.46
C PRO A 123 25.08 38.49 10.97
N SER A 124 24.13 39.26 10.43
CA SER A 124 23.63 39.12 9.07
C SER A 124 24.69 39.27 7.97
N HIS A 125 25.81 39.95 8.23
CA HIS A 125 26.90 40.13 7.28
C HIS A 125 27.78 38.89 7.08
N VAL A 126 27.68 37.88 7.96
CA VAL A 126 28.42 36.60 7.86
C VAL A 126 27.60 35.54 7.13
N LEU A 127 26.27 35.72 7.05
CA LEU A 127 25.35 34.77 6.42
C LEU A 127 24.97 35.24 5.02
N ALA A 128 25.18 34.37 4.02
CA ALA A 128 24.67 34.61 2.67
C ALA A 128 23.15 34.86 2.69
N VAL A 129 22.69 35.88 1.96
CA VAL A 129 21.28 36.36 1.94
C VAL A 129 20.27 35.24 1.65
N GLY A 130 20.66 34.18 0.93
CA GLY A 130 19.81 33.02 0.63
C GLY A 130 19.76 31.92 1.70
N HIS A 131 20.67 31.92 2.69
CA HIS A 131 20.80 30.80 3.63
C HIS A 131 19.68 30.78 4.68
N ARG A 132 19.24 31.95 5.16
CA ARG A 132 18.19 32.07 6.19
C ARG A 132 16.81 31.60 5.69
N PRO A 133 16.28 32.08 4.54
CA PRO A 133 14.99 31.60 4.05
C PRO A 133 15.03 30.12 3.64
N ALA A 134 16.15 29.62 3.12
CA ALA A 134 16.32 28.21 2.79
C ALA A 134 16.24 27.32 4.04
N VAL A 135 17.00 27.64 5.09
CA VAL A 135 17.00 26.89 6.36
C VAL A 135 15.62 26.92 7.03
N PHE A 136 14.93 28.07 6.97
CA PHE A 136 13.56 28.19 7.47
C PHE A 136 12.59 27.29 6.70
N ALA A 137 12.62 27.34 5.36
CA ALA A 137 11.76 26.51 4.52
C ALA A 137 12.01 25.02 4.75
N THR A 138 13.27 24.60 4.91
CA THR A 138 13.58 23.21 5.25
C THR A 138 13.11 22.80 6.64
N ALA A 139 13.19 23.69 7.64
CA ALA A 139 12.70 23.41 8.99
C ALA A 139 11.18 23.22 8.99
N VAL A 140 10.44 24.13 8.36
CA VAL A 140 8.98 24.04 8.23
C VAL A 140 8.58 22.79 7.43
N GLY A 141 9.24 22.53 6.30
CA GLY A 141 8.96 21.36 5.46
C GLY A 141 9.13 20.04 6.20
N ASN A 142 10.22 19.88 6.96
CA ASN A 142 10.45 18.70 7.78
C ASN A 142 9.40 18.54 8.89
N THR A 143 8.97 19.64 9.53
CA THR A 143 7.91 19.60 10.56
C THR A 143 6.57 19.17 9.97
N VAL A 144 6.17 19.74 8.83
CA VAL A 144 4.93 19.37 8.14
C VAL A 144 4.97 17.90 7.71
N ALA A 145 6.08 17.46 7.13
CA ALA A 145 6.27 16.06 6.73
C ALA A 145 6.20 15.10 7.93
N ALA A 146 6.88 15.42 9.04
CA ALA A 146 6.84 14.61 10.26
C ALA A 146 5.42 14.52 10.83
N GLY A 147 4.66 15.63 10.85
CA GLY A 147 3.27 15.64 11.30
C GLY A 147 2.36 14.75 10.44
N TRP A 148 2.48 14.85 9.11
CA TRP A 148 1.72 14.01 8.19
C TRP A 148 2.05 12.52 8.34
N LEU A 149 3.35 12.18 8.44
CA LEU A 149 3.81 10.80 8.62
C LEU A 149 3.39 10.24 9.98
N LEU A 150 3.42 11.05 11.04
CA LEU A 150 2.93 10.65 12.36
C LEU A 150 1.43 10.33 12.31
N ALA A 151 0.62 11.18 11.68
CA ALA A 151 -0.81 10.92 11.52
C ALA A 151 -1.06 9.60 10.78
N LEU A 152 -0.29 9.31 9.72
CA LEU A 152 -0.37 8.04 9.00
C LEU A 152 0.03 6.85 9.88
N LEU A 153 1.10 6.97 10.67
CA LEU A 153 1.53 5.91 11.60
C LEU A 153 0.50 5.64 12.69
N VAL A 154 -0.06 6.70 13.28
CA VAL A 154 -1.12 6.59 14.29
C VAL A 154 -2.36 5.92 13.71
N LEU A 155 -2.78 6.32 12.51
CA LEU A 155 -3.88 5.68 11.80
C LEU A 155 -3.62 4.18 11.63
N HIS A 156 -2.46 3.79 11.10
CA HIS A 156 -2.16 2.38 10.86
C HIS A 156 -1.92 1.57 12.15
N ALA A 157 -1.46 2.21 13.23
CA ALA A 157 -1.42 1.61 14.55
C ALA A 157 -2.83 1.34 15.09
N PHE A 158 -3.74 2.30 14.95
CA PHE A 158 -5.15 2.14 15.30
C PHE A 158 -5.81 1.02 14.49
N LEU A 159 -5.60 0.99 13.17
CA LEU A 159 -6.14 -0.05 12.29
C LEU A 159 -5.60 -1.45 12.66
N ALA A 160 -4.29 -1.53 12.95
CA ALA A 160 -3.66 -2.77 13.38
C ALA A 160 -4.22 -3.26 14.74
N TYR A 161 -4.46 -2.35 15.69
CA TYR A 161 -5.07 -2.66 16.97
C TYR A 161 -6.48 -3.24 16.82
N HIS A 162 -7.28 -2.71 15.88
CA HIS A 162 -8.64 -3.20 15.60
C HIS A 162 -8.70 -4.38 14.62
N GLY A 163 -7.58 -4.84 14.06
CA GLY A 163 -7.54 -5.92 13.06
C GLY A 163 -8.23 -5.55 11.73
N LEU A 164 -8.38 -4.26 11.46
CA LEU A 164 -9.05 -3.71 10.28
C LEU A 164 -8.02 -3.31 9.21
N THR A 165 -8.41 -3.46 7.95
CA THR A 165 -7.70 -2.80 6.84
C THR A 165 -8.22 -1.36 6.67
N THR A 166 -7.39 -0.47 6.13
CA THR A 166 -7.73 0.93 5.80
C THR A 166 -9.02 1.00 4.99
N ARG A 167 -9.18 0.07 4.04
CA ARG A 167 -10.37 -0.03 3.21
C ARG A 167 -11.62 -0.43 4.00
N GLU A 168 -11.51 -1.41 4.89
CA GLU A 168 -12.63 -1.82 5.74
C GLU A 168 -13.07 -0.66 6.63
N TRP A 169 -12.11 0.07 7.20
CA TRP A 169 -12.39 1.28 7.96
C TRP A 169 -13.13 2.34 7.13
N ILE A 170 -12.63 2.73 5.95
CA ILE A 170 -13.30 3.71 5.06
C ILE A 170 -14.74 3.29 4.73
N LYS A 171 -14.97 2.01 4.43
CA LYS A 171 -16.32 1.50 4.14
C LYS A 171 -17.23 1.57 5.36
N SER A 172 -16.72 1.21 6.53
CA SER A 172 -17.49 1.27 7.78
C SER A 172 -17.86 2.70 8.15
N THR A 173 -16.96 3.66 7.95
CA THR A 173 -17.20 5.09 8.17
C THR A 173 -18.23 5.64 7.20
N GLY A 174 -18.14 5.29 5.91
CA GLY A 174 -19.12 5.71 4.90
C GLY A 174 -20.53 5.16 5.16
N GLN A 175 -20.63 3.93 5.65
CA GLN A 175 -21.93 3.33 6.02
C GLN A 175 -22.55 3.99 7.26
N ARG A 176 -21.74 4.34 8.26
CA ARG A 176 -22.21 5.09 9.45
C ARG A 176 -22.71 6.48 9.09
N ALA A 177 -21.98 7.21 8.25
CA ALA A 177 -22.43 8.51 7.76
C ALA A 177 -23.80 8.40 7.05
N SER A 178 -23.98 7.39 6.18
CA SER A 178 -25.26 7.20 5.50
C SER A 178 -26.42 6.77 6.41
N SER A 179 -26.15 6.08 7.53
CA SER A 179 -27.20 5.75 8.50
C SER A 179 -27.59 6.95 9.35
N ASP A 180 -26.63 7.80 9.72
CA ASP A 180 -26.89 9.00 10.52
C ASP A 180 -27.72 10.03 9.72
N ASP A 181 -27.49 10.14 8.41
CA ASP A 181 -28.30 10.95 7.50
C ASP A 181 -29.73 10.41 7.31
N ALA A 182 -29.90 9.08 7.37
CA ALA A 182 -31.20 8.42 7.26
C ALA A 182 -32.04 8.52 8.54
N GLU A 183 -31.42 8.76 9.70
CA GLU A 183 -32.09 8.94 10.99
C GLU A 183 -32.60 10.40 11.19
N THR A 184 -32.27 11.33 10.28
CA THR A 184 -32.85 12.69 10.33
C THR A 184 -34.31 12.64 9.86
N PRO A 185 -35.31 13.01 10.69
CA PRO A 185 -36.72 12.88 10.32
C PRO A 185 -37.07 13.86 9.18
N GLN A 186 -37.21 13.35 7.96
CA GLN A 186 -37.82 14.11 6.86
C GLN A 186 -39.35 13.97 6.92
N PRO A 187 -40.12 15.05 6.65
CA PRO A 187 -41.57 14.97 6.56
C PRO A 187 -41.98 14.07 5.39
N SER A 188 -42.92 13.17 5.65
CA SER A 188 -43.41 12.15 4.72
C SER A 188 -44.09 12.75 3.48
N GLU A 189 -43.59 12.44 2.29
CA GLU A 189 -44.34 12.51 1.04
C GLU A 189 -44.61 11.09 0.48
N PRO A 190 -45.75 10.89 -0.22
CA PRO A 190 -46.30 9.56 -0.43
C PRO A 190 -45.67 8.79 -1.59
N ALA A 191 -45.69 7.47 -1.44
CA ALA A 191 -45.11 6.49 -2.33
C ALA A 191 -45.72 6.50 -3.74
N THR A 192 -44.86 6.65 -4.76
CA THR A 192 -45.18 6.27 -6.15
C THR A 192 -44.33 5.07 -6.57
N ASN A 193 -45.03 3.98 -6.88
CA ASN A 193 -44.51 2.75 -7.46
C ASN A 193 -43.87 3.02 -8.84
N THR A 194 -42.66 2.50 -9.05
CA THR A 194 -42.16 2.20 -10.40
C THR A 194 -41.57 0.81 -10.48
N LEU A 195 -42.15 0.05 -11.41
CA LEU A 195 -41.82 -1.29 -11.84
C LEU A 195 -40.40 -1.41 -12.43
N GLY A 196 -39.76 -2.55 -12.15
CA GLY A 196 -39.03 -3.33 -13.15
C GLY A 196 -37.53 -3.05 -13.32
N GLU A 197 -36.68 -3.77 -12.56
CA GLU A 197 -35.29 -4.01 -12.97
C GLU A 197 -35.15 -5.42 -13.56
N ARG A 198 -34.83 -5.45 -14.86
CA ARG A 198 -34.39 -6.65 -15.59
C ARG A 198 -33.08 -7.21 -15.00
N PRO A 199 -32.88 -8.54 -15.00
CA PRO A 199 -31.58 -9.12 -14.70
C PRO A 199 -30.56 -8.72 -15.78
N ARG A 200 -29.41 -8.17 -15.37
CA ARG A 200 -28.29 -7.89 -16.29
C ARG A 200 -27.72 -9.20 -16.83
N SER A 201 -27.51 -9.25 -18.13
CA SER A 201 -26.98 -10.40 -18.85
C SER A 201 -25.56 -10.81 -18.36
N PRO A 202 -25.19 -12.09 -18.47
CA PRO A 202 -23.81 -12.51 -18.30
C PRO A 202 -22.97 -11.92 -19.42
N ARG A 203 -21.95 -11.11 -19.09
CA ARG A 203 -20.94 -10.72 -20.07
C ARG A 203 -20.14 -11.96 -20.48
N GLU A 204 -20.24 -12.22 -21.77
CA GLU A 204 -19.43 -13.01 -22.68
C GLU A 204 -18.00 -13.32 -22.20
N SER A 205 -17.58 -14.56 -22.46
CA SER A 205 -16.34 -15.20 -22.04
C SER A 205 -15.08 -14.46 -22.49
N SER A 206 -14.71 -13.41 -21.77
CA SER A 206 -13.39 -12.81 -21.82
C SER A 206 -12.37 -13.85 -21.35
N LYS A 207 -11.38 -14.15 -22.19
CA LYS A 207 -10.19 -14.97 -21.88
C LYS A 207 -9.76 -14.72 -20.42
N ARG A 208 -9.92 -15.72 -19.56
CA ARG A 208 -9.60 -15.59 -18.14
C ARG A 208 -8.10 -15.40 -18.01
N LYS A 209 -7.67 -14.32 -17.36
CA LYS A 209 -6.26 -14.05 -17.16
C LYS A 209 -5.80 -14.73 -15.87
N PRO A 210 -4.74 -15.55 -15.86
CA PRO A 210 -4.15 -15.98 -14.61
C PRO A 210 -3.65 -14.75 -13.84
N CYS A 211 -3.81 -14.74 -12.52
CA CYS A 211 -3.19 -13.71 -11.71
C CYS A 211 -1.67 -13.73 -11.97
N ARG A 212 -1.04 -12.56 -12.08
CA ARG A 212 0.41 -12.43 -12.33
C ARG A 212 1.25 -13.31 -11.39
N ARG A 213 0.80 -13.49 -10.14
CA ARG A 213 1.44 -14.37 -9.15
C ARG A 213 1.24 -15.88 -9.43
N HIS A 214 0.07 -16.30 -9.93
CA HIS A 214 -0.15 -17.69 -10.36
C HIS A 214 0.67 -18.01 -11.61
N PHE A 215 0.75 -17.05 -12.55
CA PHE A 215 1.61 -17.15 -13.73
C PHE A 215 3.11 -17.28 -13.36
N GLU A 216 3.60 -16.42 -12.46
CA GLU A 216 4.99 -16.50 -11.95
C GLU A 216 5.24 -17.82 -11.18
N ARG A 217 4.28 -18.28 -10.35
CA ARG A 217 4.40 -19.55 -9.60
C ARG A 217 4.42 -20.77 -10.53
N SER A 218 3.59 -20.78 -11.58
CA SER A 218 3.61 -21.84 -12.62
C SER A 218 4.92 -21.89 -13.41
N MET A 219 5.61 -20.75 -13.57
CA MET A 219 6.93 -20.71 -14.22
C MET A 219 8.10 -21.11 -13.30
N SER A 220 7.89 -21.08 -11.97
CA SER A 220 8.94 -21.38 -10.97
C SER A 220 8.95 -22.83 -10.47
N LEU A 221 7.96 -23.64 -10.85
CA LEU A 221 7.98 -25.07 -10.59
C LEU A 221 8.89 -25.73 -11.64
N PRO A 222 9.85 -26.60 -11.26
CA PRO A 222 10.54 -27.41 -12.25
C PRO A 222 9.48 -28.20 -13.02
N LEU A 223 9.47 -28.03 -14.35
CA LEU A 223 8.63 -28.81 -15.24
C LEU A 223 8.75 -30.28 -14.84
N PRO A 224 7.64 -30.97 -14.48
CA PRO A 224 7.67 -32.41 -14.41
C PRO A 224 8.08 -32.89 -15.80
N SER A 225 9.12 -33.72 -15.88
CA SER A 225 9.48 -34.43 -17.11
C SER A 225 8.29 -35.30 -17.51
N LEU A 226 7.42 -34.76 -18.37
CA LEU A 226 6.22 -35.43 -18.88
C LEU A 226 6.64 -36.39 -19.98
N HIS A 227 6.88 -37.63 -19.58
CA HIS A 227 6.71 -38.80 -20.42
C HIS A 227 5.33 -39.40 -20.09
N SER A 228 4.26 -38.81 -20.61
CA SER A 228 2.98 -39.48 -20.93
C SER A 228 1.93 -38.44 -21.31
N GLU A 229 1.45 -38.53 -22.55
CA GLU A 229 0.42 -37.67 -23.14
C GLU A 229 -0.98 -38.02 -22.63
N ASP A 230 -1.30 -37.73 -21.37
CA ASP A 230 -2.66 -37.99 -20.81
C ASP A 230 -3.12 -36.95 -19.77
N GLY A 231 -2.67 -35.68 -19.88
CA GLY A 231 -2.83 -34.70 -18.80
C GLY A 231 -3.40 -33.32 -19.15
N LEU A 232 -3.81 -33.04 -20.40
CA LEU A 232 -4.27 -31.70 -20.79
C LEU A 232 -5.81 -31.52 -20.92
N GLU A 233 -6.60 -32.58 -20.73
CA GLU A 233 -8.05 -32.54 -20.97
C GLU A 233 -8.90 -32.15 -19.73
N ALA A 234 -8.31 -31.80 -18.58
CA ALA A 234 -9.06 -31.55 -17.34
C ALA A 234 -9.47 -30.08 -17.08
N LEU A 235 -9.15 -29.15 -17.98
CA LEU A 235 -9.41 -27.70 -17.80
C LEU A 235 -10.51 -27.11 -18.69
N TYR A 236 -11.23 -27.94 -19.45
CA TYR A 236 -12.27 -27.44 -20.36
C TYR A 236 -13.52 -28.33 -20.35
N GLU A 237 -14.29 -28.28 -19.25
CA GLU A 237 -15.66 -28.79 -19.28
C GLU A 237 -16.64 -27.72 -18.81
N PRO A 238 -17.57 -27.26 -19.67
CA PRO A 238 -18.61 -26.32 -19.27
C PRO A 238 -19.71 -27.10 -18.55
N GLN A 239 -19.87 -26.85 -17.24
CA GLN A 239 -20.98 -27.34 -16.43
C GLN A 239 -22.32 -26.90 -17.05
N ARG A 240 -22.97 -27.83 -17.77
CA ARG A 240 -24.35 -27.70 -18.23
C ARG A 240 -25.28 -28.13 -17.09
N SER A 241 -26.18 -27.21 -16.73
CA SER A 241 -27.29 -27.36 -15.79
C SER A 241 -27.97 -28.74 -15.83
N ARG A 242 -28.05 -29.42 -14.68
CA ARG A 242 -29.07 -30.46 -14.45
C ARG A 242 -30.35 -29.78 -13.96
N SER A 243 -31.37 -29.82 -14.80
CA SER A 243 -32.75 -29.49 -14.48
C SER A 243 -33.33 -30.53 -13.52
N PHE A 244 -34.08 -30.04 -12.53
CA PHE A 244 -35.06 -30.78 -11.75
C PHE A 244 -36.09 -31.42 -12.69
N THR A 245 -36.25 -32.74 -12.61
CA THR A 245 -37.50 -33.51 -12.62
C THR A 245 -37.21 -34.89 -12.06
#